data_AF-A0A662XGA6-F1
#
_entry.id   AF-A0A662XGA6-F1
#
_cell.length_a   1.000
_cell.length_b   1.000
_cell.length_c   1.000
_cell.angle_alpha   90.00
_cell.angle_beta   90.00
_cell.angle_gamma   90.00
#
_symmetry.space_group_name_H-M   'P 1'
#
loop_
_entity.id
_entity.type
_entity.pdbx_description
1 polymer ?
#
loop_
_entity_poly.entity_id
_entity_poly.type
_entity_poly.pdbx_seq_one_letter_code
_entity_poly.pdbx_strand_id
1 'polypeptide(L)'
;MPLELQDLAPLLLQRERQRSDVDVEMLTNVLRDGKAANDRRKQLVKVIEQHPVLSDRDMAFRNHTERYNFGLKKAYHYVKLLEEGGYSDPLDQQTLYKALGEPLGFDVHRAMFIPTLDRGAK
;
A
#
# COMPACT_ATOMS: atom_id res chain seq x y z
N MET A 1 -4.27 -32.22 -25.74
CA MET A 1 -3.14 -32.10 -24.80
C MET A 1 -3.71 -31.82 -23.43
N PRO A 2 -3.25 -32.47 -22.35
CA PRO A 2 -3.68 -32.12 -20.99
C PRO A 2 -3.27 -30.66 -20.71
N LEU A 3 -4.12 -29.90 -20.00
CA LEU A 3 -3.78 -28.53 -19.60
C LEU A 3 -2.62 -28.58 -18.59
N GLU A 4 -1.59 -27.77 -18.82
CA GLU A 4 -0.50 -27.56 -17.88
C GLU A 4 -1.02 -26.83 -16.62
N LEU A 5 -0.36 -27.04 -15.49
CA LEU A 5 -0.79 -26.48 -14.19
C LEU A 5 -0.90 -24.95 -14.23
N GLN A 6 0.01 -24.29 -14.96
CA GLN A 6 0.04 -22.83 -15.14
C GLN A 6 -1.23 -22.30 -15.84
N ASP A 7 -1.79 -23.07 -16.76
CA ASP A 7 -3.00 -22.73 -17.51
C ASP A 7 -4.26 -23.12 -16.73
N LEU A 8 -4.14 -24.09 -15.83
CA LEU A 8 -5.22 -24.57 -14.97
C LEU A 8 -5.48 -23.64 -13.77
N ALA A 9 -4.45 -23.04 -13.19
CA ALA A 9 -4.58 -22.23 -11.97
C ALA A 9 -5.55 -21.03 -12.12
N PRO A 10 -5.51 -20.22 -13.21
CA PRO A 10 -6.49 -19.16 -13.42
C PRO A 10 -7.94 -19.67 -13.53
N LEU A 11 -8.12 -20.83 -14.17
CA LEU A 11 -9.45 -21.45 -14.36
C LEU A 11 -10.01 -21.96 -13.02
N LEU A 12 -9.17 -22.58 -12.18
CA LEU A 12 -9.57 -23.00 -10.84
C LEU A 12 -9.95 -21.79 -9.97
N LEU A 13 -9.18 -20.71 -10.03
CA LEU A 13 -9.49 -19.49 -9.30
C LEU A 13 -10.80 -18.86 -9.76
N GLN A 14 -11.07 -18.86 -11.08
CA GLN A 14 -12.35 -18.39 -11.62
C GLN A 14 -13.51 -19.25 -11.14
N ARG A 15 -13.35 -20.58 -11.13
CA ARG A 15 -14.36 -21.52 -10.62
C ARG A 15 -14.67 -21.25 -9.15
N GLU A 16 -13.66 -21.05 -8.30
CA GLU A 16 -13.87 -20.76 -6.88
C GLU A 16 -14.55 -19.40 -6.67
N ARG A 17 -14.21 -18.38 -7.45
CA ARG A 17 -14.87 -17.05 -7.38
C ARG A 17 -16.35 -17.12 -7.78
N GLN A 18 -16.71 -17.96 -8.75
CA GLN A 18 -18.10 -18.14 -9.21
C GLN A 18 -18.97 -18.92 -8.23
N ARG A 19 -18.36 -19.74 -7.37
CA ARG A 19 -19.08 -20.55 -6.36
C ARG A 19 -19.45 -19.76 -5.09
N SER A 20 -19.04 -18.51 -5.01
CA SER A 20 -19.31 -17.65 -3.85
C SER A 20 -20.55 -16.80 -4.08
N ASP A 21 -21.51 -16.88 -3.16
CA ASP A 21 -22.68 -15.99 -3.11
C ASP A 21 -22.40 -14.67 -2.36
N VAL A 22 -21.17 -14.47 -1.88
CA VAL A 22 -20.78 -13.29 -1.11
C VAL A 22 -20.63 -12.07 -2.03
N ASP A 23 -21.35 -11.00 -1.73
CA ASP A 23 -21.09 -9.68 -2.29
C ASP A 23 -19.77 -9.12 -1.72
N VAL A 24 -18.72 -9.22 -2.54
CA VAL A 24 -17.36 -8.78 -2.19
C VAL A 24 -17.29 -7.27 -1.99
N GLU A 25 -18.07 -6.48 -2.74
CA GLU A 25 -18.06 -5.03 -2.62
C GLU A 25 -18.69 -4.60 -1.31
N MET A 26 -19.85 -5.17 -0.98
CA MET A 26 -20.51 -4.92 0.31
C MET A 26 -19.62 -5.34 1.47
N LEU A 27 -19.06 -6.55 1.44
CA LEU A 27 -18.16 -7.03 2.48
C LEU A 27 -16.91 -6.14 2.63
N THR A 28 -16.31 -5.72 1.52
CA THR A 28 -15.14 -4.83 1.55
C THR A 28 -15.49 -3.48 2.15
N ASN A 29 -16.67 -2.93 1.83
CA ASN A 29 -17.13 -1.67 2.40
C ASN A 29 -17.33 -1.81 3.92
N VAL A 30 -17.90 -2.93 4.40
CA VAL A 30 -18.05 -3.20 5.84
C VAL A 30 -16.69 -3.29 6.53
N LEU A 31 -15.72 -4.01 5.95
CA LEU A 31 -14.37 -4.16 6.52
C LEU A 31 -13.51 -2.89 6.47
N ARG A 32 -13.94 -1.86 5.75
CA ARG A 32 -13.21 -0.61 5.54
C ARG A 32 -13.96 0.59 6.10
N ASP A 33 -14.81 0.37 7.11
CA ASP A 33 -15.57 1.41 7.80
C ASP A 33 -16.53 2.20 6.89
N GLY A 34 -17.01 1.55 5.83
CA GLY A 34 -18.01 2.07 4.90
C GLY A 34 -17.49 2.32 3.49
N LYS A 35 -18.44 2.60 2.58
CA LYS A 35 -18.15 2.83 1.15
C LYS A 35 -17.25 4.03 0.93
N ALA A 36 -17.51 5.16 1.61
CA ALA A 36 -16.74 6.39 1.42
C ALA A 36 -15.26 6.22 1.81
N ALA A 37 -14.99 5.55 2.93
CA ALA A 37 -13.63 5.25 3.38
C ALA A 37 -12.92 4.27 2.43
N ASN A 38 -13.61 3.24 1.93
CA ASN A 38 -13.05 2.35 0.92
C ASN A 38 -12.75 3.07 -0.42
N ASP A 39 -13.63 3.97 -0.85
CA ASP A 39 -13.44 4.76 -2.07
C ASP A 39 -12.25 5.71 -1.93
N ARG A 40 -12.14 6.42 -0.80
CA ARG A 40 -10.97 7.26 -0.48
C ARG A 40 -9.69 6.43 -0.48
N ARG A 41 -9.69 5.27 0.17
CA ARG A 41 -8.55 4.34 0.15
C ARG A 41 -8.15 3.98 -1.27
N LYS A 42 -9.10 3.58 -2.13
CA LYS A 42 -8.82 3.23 -3.54
C LYS A 42 -8.19 4.40 -4.30
N GLN A 43 -8.66 5.63 -4.08
CA GLN A 43 -8.07 6.83 -4.68
C GLN A 43 -6.61 7.00 -4.26
N LEU A 44 -6.31 6.88 -2.96
CA LEU A 44 -4.95 7.03 -2.43
C LEU A 44 -4.01 5.92 -2.93
N VAL A 45 -4.48 4.67 -3.00
CA VAL A 45 -3.68 3.58 -3.57
C VAL A 45 -3.33 3.88 -5.03
N LYS A 46 -4.30 4.38 -5.81
CA LYS A 46 -4.08 4.75 -7.20
C LYS A 46 -3.05 5.85 -7.38
N VAL A 47 -2.96 6.82 -6.46
CA VAL A 47 -1.91 7.85 -6.46
C VAL A 47 -0.52 7.22 -6.38
N ILE A 48 -0.33 6.23 -5.50
CA ILE A 48 0.95 5.53 -5.38
C ILE A 48 1.24 4.66 -6.61
N GLU A 49 0.23 3.95 -7.13
CA GLU A 49 0.36 3.12 -8.34
C GLU A 49 0.78 3.93 -9.58
N GLN A 50 0.31 5.18 -9.67
CA GLN A 50 0.63 6.07 -10.79
C GLN A 50 1.95 6.83 -10.61
N HIS A 51 2.52 6.84 -9.40
CA HIS A 51 3.73 7.60 -9.13
C HIS A 51 4.97 6.87 -9.69
N PRO A 52 5.84 7.54 -10.46
CA PRO A 52 6.93 6.88 -11.21
C PRO A 52 7.95 6.12 -10.33
N VAL A 53 8.21 6.61 -9.11
CA VAL A 53 9.14 5.97 -8.16
C VAL A 53 8.46 5.12 -7.08
N LEU A 54 7.34 5.60 -6.52
CA LEU A 54 6.67 4.94 -5.39
C LEU A 54 5.89 3.67 -5.82
N SER A 55 5.54 3.53 -7.10
CA SER A 55 4.85 2.35 -7.64
C SER A 55 5.73 1.10 -7.71
N ASP A 56 7.05 1.27 -7.71
CA ASP A 56 8.04 0.20 -7.85
C ASP A 56 7.91 -0.89 -6.78
N ARG A 57 7.89 -2.16 -7.21
CA ARG A 57 7.76 -3.36 -6.33
C ARG A 57 8.94 -4.31 -6.41
N ASP A 58 10.00 -3.96 -7.12
CA ASP A 58 11.08 -4.89 -7.50
C ASP A 58 12.13 -5.09 -6.41
N MET A 59 11.76 -4.87 -5.16
CA MET A 59 12.67 -4.89 -4.02
C MET A 59 13.22 -6.27 -3.73
N ALA A 60 12.47 -7.31 -4.07
CA ALA A 60 12.93 -8.70 -3.98
C ALA A 60 14.14 -8.98 -4.89
N PHE A 61 14.33 -8.21 -5.97
CA PHE A 61 15.40 -8.41 -6.94
C PHE A 61 16.64 -7.55 -6.68
N ARG A 62 16.64 -6.74 -5.61
CA ARG A 62 17.73 -5.82 -5.26
C ARG A 62 18.61 -6.39 -4.15
N ASN A 63 19.91 -6.14 -4.25
CA ASN A 63 20.85 -6.43 -3.16
C ASN A 63 20.71 -5.41 -2.01
N HIS A 64 21.44 -5.61 -0.91
CA HIS A 64 21.34 -4.77 0.29
C HIS A 64 21.58 -3.27 0.00
N THR A 65 22.66 -2.95 -0.72
CA THR A 65 23.03 -1.56 -1.04
C THR A 65 22.01 -0.89 -1.96
N GLU A 66 21.53 -1.62 -2.97
CA GLU A 66 20.48 -1.15 -3.88
C GLU A 66 19.17 -0.90 -3.15
N ARG A 67 18.77 -1.81 -2.25
CA ARG A 67 17.58 -1.66 -1.41
C ARG A 67 17.68 -0.44 -0.52
N TYR A 68 18.83 -0.22 0.12
CA TYR A 68 19.06 0.95 0.96
C TYR A 68 18.92 2.26 0.16
N ASN A 69 19.65 2.37 -0.96
CA ASN A 69 19.63 3.58 -1.79
C ASN A 69 18.23 3.85 -2.37
N PHE A 70 17.54 2.81 -2.84
CA PHE A 70 16.19 2.97 -3.38
C PHE A 70 15.17 3.28 -2.28
N GLY A 71 15.32 2.71 -1.09
CA GLY A 71 14.50 3.04 0.08
C GLY A 71 14.60 4.52 0.45
N LEU A 72 15.82 5.10 0.41
CA LEU A 72 16.02 6.53 0.61
C LEU A 72 15.36 7.37 -0.50
N LYS A 73 15.49 6.93 -1.77
CA LYS A 73 14.83 7.59 -2.90
C LYS A 73 13.30 7.59 -2.73
N LYS A 74 12.70 6.46 -2.36
CA LYS A 74 11.26 6.34 -2.05
C LYS A 74 10.88 7.23 -0.87
N ALA A 75 11.69 7.32 0.18
CA ALA A 75 11.44 8.20 1.32
C ALA A 75 11.36 9.68 0.90
N TYR A 76 12.31 10.14 0.09
CA TYR A 76 12.28 11.50 -0.46
C TYR A 76 10.99 11.76 -1.24
N HIS A 77 10.64 10.89 -2.19
CA HIS A 77 9.43 11.05 -3.00
C HIS A 77 8.14 10.94 -2.19
N TYR A 78 8.10 10.11 -1.14
CA TYR A 78 6.95 10.01 -0.27
C TYR A 78 6.73 11.32 0.50
N VAL A 79 7.78 11.89 1.10
CA VAL A 79 7.67 13.18 1.80
C VAL A 79 7.23 14.28 0.84
N LYS A 80 7.82 14.33 -0.37
CA LYS A 80 7.41 15.29 -1.41
C LYS A 80 5.95 15.13 -1.84
N LEU A 81 5.48 13.89 -2.00
CA LEU A 81 4.08 13.60 -2.29
C LEU A 81 3.15 14.14 -1.19
N LEU A 82 3.53 13.99 0.08
CA LEU A 82 2.72 14.51 1.19
C LEU A 82 2.67 16.04 1.20
N GLU A 83 3.82 16.70 1.01
CA GLU A 83 3.95 18.16 0.97
C GLU A 83 3.17 18.78 -0.22
N GLU A 84 3.42 18.28 -1.44
CA GLU A 84 2.85 18.84 -2.67
C GLU A 84 1.38 18.43 -2.87
N GLY A 85 1.01 17.23 -2.43
CA GLY A 85 -0.35 16.71 -2.51
C GLY A 85 -1.29 17.19 -1.40
N GLY A 86 -0.77 17.92 -0.40
CA GLY A 86 -1.57 18.45 0.71
C GLY A 86 -2.20 17.37 1.59
N TYR A 87 -1.56 16.20 1.72
CA TYR A 87 -2.05 15.09 2.53
C TYR A 87 -1.72 15.31 4.00
N SER A 88 -2.52 16.14 4.68
CA SER A 88 -2.37 16.43 6.12
C SER A 88 -3.08 15.44 7.03
N ASP A 89 -4.09 14.72 6.52
CA ASP A 89 -4.86 13.77 7.32
C ASP A 89 -4.02 12.52 7.68
N PRO A 90 -3.90 12.15 8.96
CA PRO A 90 -3.10 11.00 9.39
C PRO A 90 -3.57 9.65 8.81
N LEU A 91 -4.87 9.47 8.56
CA LEU A 91 -5.39 8.22 7.99
C LEU A 91 -5.05 8.10 6.51
N ASP A 92 -5.14 9.20 5.77
CA ASP A 92 -4.68 9.28 4.38
C ASP A 92 -3.18 9.02 4.28
N GLN A 93 -2.36 9.65 5.14
CA GLN A 93 -0.93 9.42 5.19
C GLN A 93 -0.58 7.95 5.49
N GLN A 94 -1.30 7.33 6.43
CA GLN A 94 -1.14 5.92 6.75
C GLN A 94 -1.51 5.02 5.56
N THR A 95 -2.58 5.35 4.83
CA THR A 95 -3.01 4.60 3.66
C THR A 95 -2.01 4.70 2.51
N LEU A 96 -1.52 5.91 2.22
CA LEU A 96 -0.46 6.15 1.24
C LEU A 96 0.82 5.40 1.61
N TYR A 97 1.22 5.42 2.88
CA TYR A 97 2.40 4.69 3.35
C TYR A 97 2.24 3.18 3.18
N LYS A 98 1.09 2.61 3.59
CA LYS A 98 0.80 1.18 3.41
C LYS A 98 0.79 0.79 1.92
N ALA A 99 0.35 1.69 1.05
CA ALA A 99 0.36 1.47 -0.39
C ALA A 99 1.78 1.40 -0.98
N LEU A 100 2.83 1.83 -0.28
CA LEU A 100 4.23 1.66 -0.72
C LEU A 100 4.69 0.18 -0.71
N GLY A 101 3.95 -0.70 -0.02
CA GLY A 101 4.14 -2.16 -0.03
C GLY A 101 5.31 -2.68 0.79
N GLU A 102 6.18 -1.78 1.26
CA GLU A 102 7.29 -2.11 2.15
C GLU A 102 7.56 -0.94 3.11
N PRO A 103 8.07 -1.21 4.31
CA PRO A 103 8.50 -0.16 5.22
C PRO A 103 9.73 0.55 4.67
N LEU A 104 9.72 1.88 4.76
CA LEU A 104 10.85 2.73 4.41
C LEU A 104 11.81 2.87 5.60
N GLY A 105 13.04 3.32 5.32
CA GLY A 105 14.10 3.44 6.34
C GLY A 105 13.79 4.35 7.54
N PHE A 106 12.72 5.13 7.49
CA PHE A 106 12.26 6.00 8.59
C PHE A 106 11.01 5.47 9.32
N ASP A 107 10.62 4.22 9.13
CA ASP A 107 9.39 3.68 9.75
C ASP A 107 9.41 3.79 11.29
N VAL A 108 10.56 3.51 11.92
CA VAL A 108 10.74 3.68 13.38
C VAL A 108 10.60 5.14 13.81
N HIS A 109 11.05 6.09 12.99
CA HIS A 109 10.86 7.52 13.26
C HIS A 109 9.37 7.86 13.33
N ARG A 110 8.58 7.35 12.38
CA ARG A 110 7.13 7.59 12.32
C ARG A 110 6.34 6.82 13.37
N ALA A 111 6.69 5.55 13.63
CA ALA A 111 5.93 4.66 14.50
C ALA A 111 6.28 4.81 15.98
N MET A 112 7.50 5.27 16.31
CA MET A 112 7.97 5.33 17.70
C MET A 112 8.51 6.71 18.08
N PHE A 113 9.39 7.31 17.27
CA PHE A 113 10.03 8.58 17.66
C PHE A 113 9.02 9.73 17.78
N ILE A 114 8.24 10.02 16.73
CA ILE A 114 7.22 11.08 16.75
C ILE A 114 6.19 10.85 17.88
N PRO A 115 5.56 9.66 18.00
CA PRO A 115 4.61 9.43 19.09
C PRO A 115 5.20 9.59 20.50
N THR A 116 6.50 9.29 20.68
CA THR A 116 7.17 9.47 21.98
C THR A 116 7.33 10.95 22.32
N LEU A 117 7.66 11.79 21.34
CA LEU A 117 7.73 13.23 21.53
C LEU A 117 6.35 13.83 21.84
N ASP A 118 5.32 13.45 21.09
CA ASP A 118 3.95 13.96 21.30
C ASP A 118 3.38 13.58 22.67
N ARG A 119 3.77 12.42 23.20
CA ARG A 119 3.37 11.95 24.54
C ARG A 119 4.20 12.56 25.66
N GLY A 120 5.49 12.82 25.43
CA GLY A 120 6.39 13.43 26.42
C GLY A 120 6.32 14.96 26.50
N ALA A 121 5.65 15.62 25.53
CA ALA A 121 5.39 17.05 25.52
C ALA A 121 4.09 17.46 26.26
N LYS A 122 3.45 16.52 26.97
CA LYS A 122 2.38 16.76 27.95
C LYS A 122 2.90 16.49 29.35
#